data_AF-A0A6M1M401-F1
#
_entry.id   AF-A0A6M1M401-F1
#
_cell.length_a   1.000
_cell.length_b   1.000
_cell.length_c   1.000
_cell.angle_alpha   90.00
_cell.angle_beta   90.00
_cell.angle_gamma   90.00
#
_symmetry.space_group_name_H-M   'P 1'
#
loop_
_entity.id
_entity.type
_entity.pdbx_description
1 polymer ?
#
loop_
_entity_poly.entity_id
_entity_poly.type
_entity_poly.pdbx_seq_one_letter_code
_entity_poly.pdbx_strand_id
1 'polypeptide(L)'
;MTTPRGSAPVGDPAFAALKNRLVARTGHHYYADKDDLLWERVGRRMRARGVAEPAGYLALLEGSDAEWAALESEITIGETFFFRYAEQFAALRGTILPERIAARGDERRLRIWSAGCSTGPETYSVGIVLHELLGERLPEWRIGLTGTDINRDVLAAARRGIYGAWALRTLGGEERGRYFRPGPREGTFALRPEYRALARFEPQNLMSLLDGTASLALTDYDLILCRNVLIYFHPDVVQALVRALAQRLRPGGWLLLGHAEPNPAFSEFLEAVSLPGTAAYRRPEDGAMPEARPGLPPPALVLPPVLPAPAADLAWAPLLPPRIPPPSQADPASAPSRPPAPDLPPGPLALVRTLADAGDLDASWQACRAALVQDPTDPRLRYYEGLLARARARPEEAERAFRGALYLDKGFVMAHYHLGLTLIAAGRGEAGRRAVANAVRLAASLPADAALPEGDGLTAADLAGAARPFLGGEAAR
;
A
#
# COMPACT_ATOMS: atom_id res chain seq x y z
N MET A 1 20.20 18.57 -27.20
CA MET A 1 20.18 17.09 -27.08
C MET A 1 18.79 16.72 -26.59
N THR A 2 17.94 16.22 -27.47
CA THR A 2 16.56 15.82 -27.12
C THR A 2 16.59 14.47 -26.43
N THR A 3 16.19 14.43 -25.16
CA THR A 3 16.00 13.19 -24.40
C THR A 3 14.99 12.28 -25.12
N PRO A 4 15.24 10.96 -25.20
CA PRO A 4 14.28 10.05 -25.79
C PRO A 4 12.96 10.11 -25.02
N ARG A 5 11.84 10.05 -25.75
CA ARG A 5 10.49 10.06 -25.17
C ARG A 5 10.39 8.93 -24.13
N GLY A 6 10.28 9.31 -22.86
CA GLY A 6 10.07 8.37 -21.74
C GLY A 6 11.21 8.32 -20.72
N SER A 7 12.43 8.77 -21.05
CA SER A 7 13.54 8.82 -20.09
C SER A 7 13.59 10.17 -19.37
N ALA A 8 13.78 10.15 -18.06
CA ALA A 8 14.01 11.33 -17.26
C ALA A 8 15.28 12.07 -17.73
N PRO A 9 15.26 13.41 -17.79
CA PRO A 9 16.45 14.18 -18.10
C PRO A 9 17.31 14.31 -16.83
N VAL A 10 17.93 13.19 -16.40
CA VAL A 10 18.71 13.08 -15.14
C VAL A 10 19.88 14.07 -15.07
N GLY A 11 20.37 14.55 -16.23
CA GLY A 11 21.41 15.59 -16.31
C GLY A 11 20.89 17.04 -16.41
N ASP A 12 19.57 17.25 -16.43
CA ASP A 12 18.96 18.59 -16.49
C ASP A 12 18.79 19.15 -15.07
N PRO A 13 19.47 20.27 -14.73
CA PRO A 13 19.33 20.91 -13.42
C PRO A 13 17.89 21.28 -13.07
N ALA A 14 17.06 21.60 -14.07
CA ALA A 14 15.67 21.98 -13.85
C ALA A 14 14.79 20.78 -13.47
N PHE A 15 15.08 19.58 -13.98
CA PHE A 15 14.40 18.36 -13.52
C PHE A 15 14.83 17.98 -12.11
N ALA A 16 16.12 18.09 -11.78
CA ALA A 16 16.60 17.88 -10.42
C ALA A 16 15.94 18.87 -9.43
N ALA A 17 15.85 20.15 -9.80
CA ALA A 17 15.17 21.18 -9.01
C ALA A 17 13.68 20.87 -8.82
N LEU A 18 12.99 20.43 -9.90
CA LEU A 18 11.59 20.02 -9.84
C LEU A 18 11.38 18.82 -8.92
N LYS A 19 12.19 17.77 -9.07
CA LYS A 19 12.18 16.59 -8.19
C LYS A 19 12.39 17.01 -6.73
N ASN A 20 13.41 17.82 -6.45
CA ASN A 20 13.69 18.29 -5.10
C ASN A 20 12.54 19.11 -4.52
N ARG A 21 11.90 19.97 -5.33
CA ARG A 21 10.76 20.77 -4.89
C ARG A 21 9.53 19.90 -4.59
N LEU A 22 9.30 18.87 -5.41
CA LEU A 22 8.22 17.91 -5.23
C LEU A 22 8.43 17.04 -3.99
N VAL A 23 9.64 16.54 -3.76
CA VAL A 23 10.04 15.81 -2.54
C VAL A 23 9.87 16.71 -1.31
N ALA A 24 10.34 17.96 -1.38
CA ALA A 24 10.23 18.90 -0.26
C ALA A 24 8.77 19.24 0.08
N ARG A 25 7.91 19.40 -0.94
CA ARG A 25 6.49 19.73 -0.73
C ARG A 25 5.69 18.52 -0.23
N THR A 26 5.87 17.35 -0.83
CA THR A 26 5.00 16.18 -0.60
C THR A 26 5.56 15.18 0.40
N GLY A 27 6.88 15.21 0.63
CA GLY A 27 7.62 14.21 1.41
C GLY A 27 7.82 12.88 0.69
N HIS A 28 7.24 12.70 -0.51
CA HIS A 28 7.44 11.49 -1.30
C HIS A 28 8.90 11.37 -1.71
N HIS A 29 9.52 10.24 -1.37
CA HIS A 29 10.89 9.92 -1.70
C HIS A 29 10.95 9.13 -3.00
N TYR A 30 11.67 9.68 -3.98
CA TYR A 30 11.90 9.04 -5.28
C TYR A 30 13.38 8.71 -5.41
N TYR A 31 13.70 7.42 -5.33
CA TYR A 31 15.03 6.91 -5.65
C TYR A 31 15.35 7.11 -7.14
N ALA A 32 16.65 7.16 -7.49
CA ALA A 32 17.09 7.45 -8.87
C ALA A 32 16.55 6.43 -9.90
N ASP A 33 16.35 5.17 -9.49
CA ASP A 33 15.74 4.12 -10.31
C ASP A 33 14.25 4.34 -10.61
N LYS A 34 13.61 5.33 -9.98
CA LYS A 34 12.22 5.74 -10.20
C LYS A 34 12.08 7.08 -10.93
N ASP A 35 13.19 7.68 -11.38
CA ASP A 35 13.17 8.98 -12.06
C ASP A 35 12.37 8.94 -13.37
N ASP A 36 12.47 7.85 -14.14
CA ASP A 36 11.70 7.69 -15.38
C ASP A 36 10.19 7.65 -15.10
N LEU A 37 9.76 6.96 -14.04
CA LEU A 37 8.34 6.91 -13.63
C LEU A 37 7.83 8.27 -13.16
N LEU A 38 8.63 8.99 -12.37
CA LEU A 38 8.32 10.35 -11.96
C LEU A 38 8.23 11.28 -13.18
N TRP A 39 9.18 11.17 -14.11
CA TRP A 39 9.21 11.96 -15.33
C TRP A 39 8.04 11.66 -16.25
N GLU A 40 7.58 10.42 -16.35
CA GLU A 40 6.40 10.07 -17.14
C GLU A 40 5.15 10.80 -16.61
N ARG A 41 4.96 10.81 -15.28
CA ARG A 41 3.86 11.47 -14.58
C ARG A 41 3.93 13.00 -14.72
N VAL A 42 5.08 13.59 -14.42
CA VAL A 42 5.34 15.03 -14.61
C VAL A 42 5.14 15.41 -16.08
N GLY A 43 5.63 14.60 -17.00
CA GLY A 43 5.51 14.79 -18.43
C GLY A 43 4.06 14.79 -18.93
N ARG A 44 3.16 14.00 -18.32
CA ARG A 44 1.72 14.07 -18.61
C ARG A 44 1.13 15.43 -18.25
N ARG A 45 1.50 15.98 -17.09
CA ARG A 45 1.08 17.33 -16.67
C ARG A 45 1.65 18.42 -17.56
N MET A 46 2.95 18.36 -17.85
CA MET A 46 3.63 19.28 -18.78
C MET A 46 2.91 19.35 -20.13
N ARG A 47 2.57 18.19 -20.72
CA ARG A 47 1.78 18.12 -21.97
C ARG A 47 0.39 18.73 -21.83
N ALA A 48 -0.31 18.45 -20.73
CA ALA A 48 -1.65 19.02 -20.48
C ALA A 48 -1.63 20.55 -20.34
N ARG A 49 -0.50 21.14 -19.96
CA ARG A 49 -0.30 22.59 -19.85
C ARG A 49 0.42 23.21 -21.05
N GLY A 50 0.78 22.42 -22.06
CA GLY A 50 1.51 22.90 -23.23
C GLY A 50 2.95 23.34 -22.95
N VAL A 51 3.55 22.84 -21.85
CA VAL A 51 4.92 23.16 -21.44
C VAL A 51 5.87 22.05 -21.89
N ALA A 52 6.95 22.40 -22.57
CA ALA A 52 7.91 21.43 -23.11
C ALA A 52 9.11 21.18 -22.18
N GLU A 53 9.54 22.19 -21.42
CA GLU A 53 10.79 22.18 -20.67
C GLU A 53 10.54 22.14 -19.14
N PRO A 54 11.34 21.37 -18.36
CA PRO A 54 11.17 21.29 -16.91
C PRO A 54 11.25 22.65 -16.21
N ALA A 55 12.13 23.55 -16.67
CA ALA A 55 12.26 24.89 -16.11
C ALA A 55 10.98 25.71 -16.24
N GLY A 56 10.34 25.66 -17.42
CA GLY A 56 9.05 26.31 -17.65
C GLY A 56 7.94 25.73 -16.78
N TYR A 57 7.97 24.41 -16.52
CA TYR A 57 6.96 23.77 -15.68
C TYR A 57 7.18 24.07 -14.20
N LEU A 58 8.44 24.17 -13.74
CA LEU A 58 8.78 24.62 -12.40
C LEU A 58 8.29 26.06 -12.14
N ALA A 59 8.53 26.98 -13.08
CA ALA A 59 8.02 28.35 -12.98
C ALA A 59 6.48 28.41 -12.93
N LEU A 60 5.79 27.56 -13.70
CA LEU A 60 4.34 27.45 -13.65
C LEU A 60 3.86 26.99 -12.26
N LEU A 61 4.54 26.00 -11.67
CA LEU A 61 4.22 25.49 -10.33
C LEU A 61 4.39 26.57 -9.26
N GLU A 62 5.40 27.44 -9.35
CA GLU A 62 5.61 28.52 -8.38
C GLU A 62 4.44 29.52 -8.32
N GLY A 63 3.75 29.72 -9.44
CA GLY A 63 2.60 30.64 -9.53
C GLY A 63 1.23 29.99 -9.44
N SER A 64 1.11 28.67 -9.26
CA SER A 64 -0.18 27.97 -9.39
C SER A 64 -0.37 26.83 -8.40
N ASP A 65 -1.10 27.10 -7.31
CA ASP A 65 -1.57 26.05 -6.39
C ASP A 65 -2.52 25.06 -7.06
N ALA A 66 -3.26 25.49 -8.09
CA ALA A 66 -4.13 24.62 -8.87
C ALA A 66 -3.32 23.58 -9.67
N GLU A 67 -2.20 23.98 -10.27
CA GLU A 67 -1.32 23.04 -10.96
C GLU A 67 -0.58 22.13 -9.98
N TRP A 68 -0.20 22.63 -8.80
CA TRP A 68 0.33 21.78 -7.73
C TRP A 68 -0.65 20.68 -7.34
N ALA A 69 -1.93 21.03 -7.10
CA ALA A 69 -2.95 20.05 -6.77
C ALA A 69 -3.13 19.00 -7.89
N ALA A 70 -3.07 19.42 -9.16
CA ALA A 70 -3.19 18.51 -10.29
C ALA A 70 -1.97 17.59 -10.45
N LEU A 71 -0.77 18.08 -10.15
CA LEU A 71 0.45 17.26 -10.11
C LEU A 71 0.42 16.27 -8.96
N GLU A 72 0.00 16.68 -7.76
CA GLU A 72 -0.20 15.82 -6.59
C GLU A 72 -1.19 14.68 -6.91
N SER A 73 -2.26 14.97 -7.67
CA SER A 73 -3.20 13.95 -8.14
C SER A 73 -2.56 12.91 -9.08
N GLU A 74 -1.62 13.32 -9.92
CA GLU A 74 -0.95 12.46 -10.91
C GLU A 74 0.10 11.54 -10.27
N ILE A 75 0.76 12.01 -9.20
CA ILE A 75 1.88 11.30 -8.57
C ILE A 75 1.49 10.40 -7.41
N THR A 76 0.27 10.54 -6.87
CA THR A 76 -0.22 9.72 -5.75
C THR A 76 -0.79 8.39 -6.26
N ILE A 77 -0.45 7.28 -5.60
CA ILE A 77 -1.03 5.96 -5.87
C ILE A 77 -2.12 5.71 -4.82
N GLY A 78 -3.38 5.70 -5.25
CA GLY A 78 -4.56 5.70 -4.37
C GLY A 78 -5.28 4.36 -4.25
N GLU A 79 -4.59 3.22 -4.28
CA GLU A 79 -5.28 1.94 -4.11
C GLU A 79 -5.81 1.79 -2.68
N THR A 80 -7.13 1.69 -2.53
CA THR A 80 -7.82 1.50 -1.25
C THR A 80 -9.14 0.75 -1.46
N PHE A 81 -9.59 0.03 -0.44
CA PHE A 81 -10.81 -0.77 -0.46
C PHE A 81 -11.36 -0.95 0.95
N PHE A 82 -12.65 -1.27 1.05
CA PHE A 82 -13.33 -1.41 2.33
C PHE A 82 -12.71 -2.57 3.14
N PHE A 83 -12.58 -2.38 4.44
CA PHE A 83 -12.02 -3.40 5.35
C PHE A 83 -10.67 -3.99 4.90
N ARG A 84 -9.84 -3.17 4.25
CA ARG A 84 -8.48 -3.56 3.82
C ARG A 84 -7.67 -4.06 5.02
N TYR A 85 -7.05 -5.22 4.88
CA TYR A 85 -6.39 -6.00 5.95
C TYR A 85 -7.32 -6.38 7.10
N ALA A 86 -7.92 -7.57 7.00
CA ALA A 86 -8.94 -8.09 7.92
C ALA A 86 -8.49 -8.06 9.39
N GLU A 87 -7.26 -8.48 9.70
CA GLU A 87 -6.71 -8.53 11.06
C GLU A 87 -6.71 -7.15 11.75
N GLN A 88 -6.40 -6.09 11.02
CA GLN A 88 -6.41 -4.73 11.56
C GLN A 88 -7.83 -4.22 11.84
N PHE A 89 -8.80 -4.59 11.01
CA PHE A 89 -10.20 -4.30 11.31
C PHE A 89 -10.78 -5.18 12.41
N ALA A 90 -10.30 -6.42 12.57
CA ALA A 90 -10.62 -7.26 13.71
C ALA A 90 -10.11 -6.65 15.01
N ALA A 91 -8.87 -6.14 15.02
CA ALA A 91 -8.30 -5.38 16.14
C ALA A 91 -9.09 -4.10 16.46
N LEU A 92 -9.50 -3.34 15.44
CA LEU A 92 -10.35 -2.16 15.62
C LEU A 92 -11.70 -2.51 16.25
N ARG A 93 -12.36 -3.56 15.74
CA ARG A 93 -13.69 -3.99 16.16
C ARG A 93 -13.69 -4.65 17.54
N GLY A 94 -12.70 -5.49 17.83
CA GLY A 94 -12.65 -6.33 19.02
C GLY A 94 -11.92 -5.71 20.22
N THR A 95 -11.05 -4.71 19.98
CA THR A 95 -10.17 -4.20 21.04
C THR A 95 -10.12 -2.68 21.06
N ILE A 96 -9.58 -2.06 20.01
CA ILE A 96 -9.20 -0.63 20.03
C ILE A 96 -10.42 0.28 20.20
N LEU A 97 -11.44 0.15 19.35
CA LEU A 97 -12.63 1.01 19.43
C LEU A 97 -13.48 0.71 20.68
N PRO A 98 -13.75 -0.55 21.06
CA PRO A 98 -14.44 -0.84 22.33
C PRO A 98 -13.74 -0.22 23.55
N GLU A 99 -12.42 -0.34 23.63
CA GLU A 99 -11.64 0.24 24.74
C GLU A 99 -11.77 1.76 24.77
N ARG A 100 -11.66 2.43 23.61
CA ARG A 100 -11.79 3.89 23.54
C ARG A 100 -13.22 4.37 23.80
N ILE A 101 -14.24 3.63 23.36
CA ILE A 101 -15.64 3.88 23.70
C ILE A 101 -15.86 3.75 25.21
N ALA A 102 -15.28 2.74 25.87
CA ALA A 102 -15.39 2.59 27.32
C ALA A 102 -14.69 3.74 28.06
N ALA A 103 -13.45 4.05 27.69
CA ALA A 103 -12.65 5.11 28.31
C ALA A 103 -13.29 6.51 28.17
N ARG A 104 -14.07 6.74 27.11
CA ARG A 104 -14.74 8.02 26.84
C ARG A 104 -16.23 7.99 27.15
N GLY A 105 -16.70 7.00 27.91
CA GLY A 105 -18.12 6.81 28.22
C GLY A 105 -18.78 8.00 28.91
N ASP A 106 -18.04 8.73 29.75
CA ASP A 106 -18.56 9.90 30.47
C ASP A 106 -18.66 11.14 29.57
N GLU A 107 -17.64 11.40 28.76
CA GLU A 107 -17.61 12.54 27.83
C GLU A 107 -18.43 12.30 26.56
N ARG A 108 -18.66 11.03 26.20
CA ARG A 108 -19.34 10.58 24.99
C ARG A 108 -18.81 11.25 23.73
N ARG A 109 -17.50 11.42 23.65
CA ARG A 109 -16.82 12.10 22.55
C ARG A 109 -15.64 11.27 22.08
N LEU A 110 -15.59 10.98 20.77
CA LEU A 110 -14.47 10.32 20.13
C LEU A 110 -13.96 11.16 18.96
N ARG A 111 -12.64 11.31 18.86
CA ARG A 111 -11.97 11.92 17.72
C ARG A 111 -11.10 10.87 17.04
N ILE A 112 -11.35 10.62 15.77
CA ILE A 112 -10.64 9.63 14.97
C ILE A 112 -10.14 10.29 13.69
N TRP A 113 -8.90 10.00 13.32
CA TRP A 113 -8.28 10.52 12.11
C TRP A 113 -7.75 9.38 11.23
N SER A 114 -8.18 9.32 9.98
CA SER A 114 -7.59 8.48 8.93
C SER A 114 -6.73 9.37 8.03
N ALA A 115 -5.41 9.29 8.21
CA ALA A 115 -4.42 10.08 7.52
C ALA A 115 -3.93 9.36 6.25
N GLY A 116 -4.14 9.99 5.09
CA GLY A 116 -3.98 9.39 3.76
C GLY A 116 -5.18 8.49 3.40
N CYS A 117 -6.39 9.03 3.55
CA CYS A 117 -7.62 8.25 3.40
C CYS A 117 -7.98 7.88 1.95
N SER A 118 -7.27 8.44 0.97
CA SER A 118 -7.51 8.24 -0.45
C SER A 118 -8.98 8.48 -0.82
N THR A 119 -9.64 7.53 -1.50
CA THR A 119 -11.05 7.65 -1.91
C THR A 119 -12.05 7.38 -0.76
N GLY A 120 -11.59 7.24 0.49
CA GLY A 120 -12.43 7.13 1.68
C GLY A 120 -12.82 5.74 2.22
N PRO A 121 -12.60 4.58 1.56
CA PRO A 121 -12.99 3.28 2.10
C PRO A 121 -12.50 2.98 3.51
N GLU A 122 -11.26 3.35 3.87
CA GLU A 122 -10.74 3.16 5.22
C GLU A 122 -11.56 3.95 6.25
N THR A 123 -11.73 5.25 6.01
CA THR A 123 -12.48 6.14 6.90
C THR A 123 -13.91 5.64 7.06
N TYR A 124 -14.57 5.26 5.97
CA TYR A 124 -15.93 4.73 6.04
C TYR A 124 -16.03 3.36 6.70
N SER A 125 -15.02 2.49 6.55
CA SER A 125 -14.99 1.20 7.25
C SER A 125 -14.93 1.40 8.76
N VAL A 126 -14.14 2.37 9.24
CA VAL A 126 -14.14 2.77 10.66
C VAL A 126 -15.52 3.30 11.09
N GLY A 127 -16.15 4.12 10.26
CA GLY A 127 -17.50 4.62 10.52
C GLY A 127 -18.56 3.51 10.60
N ILE A 128 -18.46 2.49 9.77
CA ILE A 128 -19.32 1.30 9.82
C ILE A 128 -19.11 0.55 11.14
N VAL A 129 -17.86 0.30 11.54
CA VAL A 129 -17.56 -0.38 12.82
C VAL A 129 -18.11 0.43 14.01
N LEU A 130 -17.99 1.75 14.00
CA LEU A 130 -18.59 2.60 15.04
C LEU A 130 -20.11 2.48 15.11
N HIS A 131 -20.79 2.45 13.96
CA HIS A 131 -22.23 2.20 13.90
C HIS A 131 -22.59 0.85 14.51
N GLU A 132 -21.81 -0.20 14.24
CA GLU A 132 -22.05 -1.54 14.78
C GLU A 132 -21.82 -1.61 16.29
N LEU A 133 -20.77 -0.95 16.80
CA LEU A 133 -20.42 -0.98 18.22
C LEU A 133 -21.33 -0.10 19.08
N LEU A 134 -21.73 1.08 18.58
CA LEU A 134 -22.55 2.02 19.33
C LEU A 134 -24.05 1.77 19.15
N GLY A 135 -24.48 1.22 18.01
CA GLY A 135 -25.88 0.92 17.73
C GLY A 135 -26.80 2.12 18.00
N GLU A 136 -27.84 1.90 18.80
CA GLU A 136 -28.82 2.93 19.18
C GLU A 136 -28.22 4.07 20.00
N ARG A 137 -27.06 3.86 20.65
CA ARG A 137 -26.38 4.90 21.43
C ARG A 137 -25.65 5.90 20.55
N LEU A 138 -25.40 5.61 19.27
CA LEU A 138 -24.61 6.47 18.38
C LEU A 138 -25.03 7.97 18.40
N PRO A 139 -26.33 8.33 18.39
CA PRO A 139 -26.76 9.73 18.46
C PRO A 139 -26.38 10.45 19.76
N GLU A 140 -26.12 9.70 20.84
CA GLU A 140 -25.66 10.23 22.13
C GLU A 140 -24.15 10.56 22.12
N TRP A 141 -23.42 10.16 21.06
CA TRP A 141 -21.99 10.37 20.92
C TRP A 141 -21.65 11.50 19.96
N ARG A 142 -20.69 12.34 20.37
CA ARG A 142 -20.04 13.32 19.50
C ARG A 142 -18.83 12.68 18.82
N ILE A 143 -19.05 12.12 17.63
CA ILE A 143 -18.00 11.49 16.83
C ILE A 143 -17.40 12.50 15.84
N GLY A 144 -16.11 12.75 15.94
CA GLY A 144 -15.32 13.44 14.92
C GLY A 144 -14.47 12.45 14.15
N LEU A 145 -14.99 11.92 13.04
CA LEU A 145 -14.28 11.01 12.15
C LEU A 145 -13.81 11.77 10.91
N THR A 146 -12.51 12.08 10.84
CA THR A 146 -11.93 12.85 9.74
C THR A 146 -11.00 11.98 8.91
N GLY A 147 -11.26 11.90 7.60
CA GLY A 147 -10.31 11.37 6.62
C GLY A 147 -9.57 12.53 5.94
N THR A 148 -8.25 12.48 5.86
CA THR A 148 -7.48 13.50 5.16
C THR A 148 -6.57 12.93 4.10
N ASP A 149 -6.34 13.68 3.03
CA ASP A 149 -5.42 13.31 1.96
C ASP A 149 -4.82 14.57 1.31
N ILE A 150 -3.67 14.42 0.65
CA ILE A 150 -3.07 15.49 -0.15
C ILE A 150 -3.81 15.65 -1.48
N ASN A 151 -4.30 14.54 -2.05
CA ASN A 151 -4.97 14.52 -3.34
C ASN A 151 -6.44 14.96 -3.21
N ARG A 152 -6.77 16.11 -3.82
CA ARG A 152 -8.10 16.71 -3.73
C ARG A 152 -9.16 15.95 -4.55
N ASP A 153 -8.76 15.26 -5.62
CA ASP A 153 -9.66 14.52 -6.48
C ASP A 153 -10.18 13.25 -5.81
N VAL A 154 -9.31 12.54 -5.08
CA VAL A 154 -9.72 11.37 -4.30
C VAL A 154 -10.60 11.78 -3.11
N LEU A 155 -10.36 12.93 -2.48
CA LEU A 155 -11.26 13.48 -1.46
C LEU A 155 -12.62 13.85 -2.03
N ALA A 156 -12.68 14.39 -3.26
CA ALA A 156 -13.95 14.63 -3.93
C ALA A 156 -14.69 13.30 -4.21
N ALA A 157 -13.97 12.24 -4.58
CA ALA A 157 -14.54 10.89 -4.71
C ALA A 157 -15.04 10.33 -3.37
N ALA A 158 -14.27 10.51 -2.29
CA ALA A 158 -14.65 10.11 -0.94
C ALA A 158 -15.97 10.75 -0.51
N ARG A 159 -16.10 12.08 -0.67
CA ARG A 159 -17.34 12.81 -0.33
C ARG A 159 -18.57 12.32 -1.11
N ARG A 160 -18.38 11.87 -2.35
CA ARG A 160 -19.47 11.26 -3.14
C ARG A 160 -19.91 9.92 -2.55
N GLY A 161 -18.99 9.12 -2.03
CA GLY A 161 -19.27 7.81 -1.43
C GLY A 161 -19.84 6.80 -2.44
N ILE A 162 -19.40 6.88 -3.70
CA ILE A 162 -19.83 5.98 -4.79
C ILE A 162 -18.62 5.18 -5.24
N TYR A 163 -18.76 3.86 -5.29
CA TYR A 163 -17.67 2.91 -5.46
C TYR A 163 -18.01 1.85 -6.50
N GLY A 164 -17.00 1.32 -7.20
CA GLY A 164 -17.15 0.14 -8.04
C GLY A 164 -16.98 -1.16 -7.24
N ALA A 165 -17.29 -2.31 -7.87
CA ALA A 165 -17.16 -3.62 -7.24
C ALA A 165 -15.77 -3.90 -6.63
N TRP A 166 -14.70 -3.43 -7.29
CA TRP A 166 -13.32 -3.62 -6.83
C TRP A 166 -13.04 -3.06 -5.43
N ALA A 167 -13.63 -1.91 -5.08
CA ALA A 167 -13.47 -1.30 -3.77
C ALA A 167 -14.21 -2.07 -2.66
N LEU A 168 -15.17 -2.93 -3.03
CA LEU A 168 -16.02 -3.73 -2.14
C LEU A 168 -15.66 -5.22 -2.22
N ARG A 169 -14.50 -5.58 -2.78
CA ARG A 169 -14.09 -6.97 -3.04
C ARG A 169 -14.00 -7.86 -1.80
N THR A 170 -13.78 -7.26 -0.64
CA THR A 170 -13.72 -7.91 0.67
C THR A 170 -15.09 -8.09 1.32
N LEU A 171 -16.14 -7.47 0.77
CA LEU A 171 -17.49 -7.52 1.33
C LEU A 171 -18.32 -8.59 0.63
N GLY A 172 -18.88 -9.48 1.45
CA GLY A 172 -19.87 -10.45 1.00
C GLY A 172 -21.16 -9.79 0.49
N GLY A 173 -22.03 -10.57 -0.16
CA GLY A 173 -23.29 -10.06 -0.72
C GLY A 173 -24.21 -9.42 0.32
N GLU A 174 -24.29 -10.03 1.50
CA GLU A 174 -25.13 -9.54 2.61
C GLU A 174 -24.61 -8.21 3.17
N GLU A 175 -23.32 -8.14 3.53
CA GLU A 175 -22.68 -6.92 4.03
C GLU A 175 -22.76 -5.78 3.00
N ARG A 176 -22.57 -6.10 1.72
CA ARG A 176 -22.73 -5.14 0.62
C ARG A 176 -24.14 -4.57 0.58
N GLY A 177 -25.18 -5.41 0.68
CA GLY A 177 -26.57 -4.98 0.73
C GLY A 177 -26.91 -4.17 1.99
N ARG A 178 -26.25 -4.49 3.10
CA ARG A 178 -26.38 -3.79 4.38
C ARG A 178 -25.81 -2.37 4.32
N TYR A 179 -24.57 -2.19 3.84
CA TYR A 179 -23.89 -0.89 3.91
C TYR A 179 -24.12 -0.01 2.68
N PHE A 180 -24.47 -0.61 1.54
CA PHE A 180 -24.60 0.10 0.26
C PHE A 180 -25.99 -0.08 -0.35
N ARG A 181 -26.31 0.85 -1.25
CA ARG A 181 -27.42 0.77 -2.20
C ARG A 181 -26.89 0.82 -3.62
N PRO A 182 -27.65 0.38 -4.64
CA PRO A 182 -27.29 0.59 -6.03
C PRO A 182 -26.92 2.05 -6.30
N GLY A 183 -25.79 2.26 -6.97
CA GLY A 183 -25.30 3.58 -7.34
C GLY A 183 -26.00 4.13 -8.59
N PRO A 184 -25.66 5.37 -9.01
CA PRO A 184 -26.30 6.03 -10.13
C PRO A 184 -25.95 5.43 -11.50
N ARG A 185 -24.91 4.58 -11.56
CA ARG A 185 -24.50 3.86 -12.77
C ARG A 185 -24.49 2.37 -12.49
N GLU A 186 -24.77 1.58 -13.51
CA GLU A 186 -24.65 0.13 -13.43
C GLU A 186 -23.25 -0.30 -12.95
N GLY A 187 -23.19 -1.31 -12.08
CA GLY A 187 -21.94 -1.78 -11.48
C GLY A 187 -21.35 -0.88 -10.39
N THR A 188 -22.03 0.20 -10.00
CA THR A 188 -21.62 1.09 -8.90
C THR A 188 -22.50 0.93 -7.66
N PHE A 189 -21.93 1.24 -6.50
CA PHE A 189 -22.53 1.12 -5.18
C PHE A 189 -22.38 2.45 -4.45
N ALA A 190 -23.50 3.00 -3.96
CA ALA A 190 -23.50 4.20 -3.14
C ALA A 190 -23.57 3.80 -1.65
N LEU A 191 -22.63 4.31 -0.85
CA LEU A 191 -22.66 4.13 0.60
C LEU A 191 -23.94 4.75 1.16
N ARG A 192 -24.62 4.05 2.05
CA ARG A 192 -25.86 4.57 2.63
C ARG A 192 -25.61 5.85 3.44
N PRO A 193 -26.56 6.81 3.43
CA PRO A 193 -26.35 8.14 4.03
C PRO A 193 -25.94 8.13 5.50
N GLU A 194 -26.44 7.18 6.29
CA GLU A 194 -26.15 7.03 7.71
C GLU A 194 -24.65 6.82 7.97
N TYR A 195 -24.00 5.90 7.24
CA TYR A 195 -22.55 5.69 7.34
C TYR A 195 -21.78 6.85 6.71
N ARG A 196 -22.32 7.42 5.63
CA ARG A 196 -21.66 8.51 4.90
C ARG A 196 -21.57 9.80 5.72
N ALA A 197 -22.61 10.11 6.49
CA ALA A 197 -22.73 11.35 7.26
C ALA A 197 -21.77 11.43 8.46
N LEU A 198 -21.27 10.28 8.93
CA LEU A 198 -20.37 10.23 10.08
C LEU A 198 -18.95 10.75 9.75
N ALA A 199 -18.51 10.62 8.50
CA ALA A 199 -17.16 10.98 8.09
C ALA A 199 -17.08 12.36 7.43
N ARG A 200 -16.00 13.10 7.72
CA ARG A 200 -15.64 14.36 7.07
C ARG A 200 -14.32 14.21 6.34
N PHE A 201 -14.17 14.92 5.22
CA PHE A 201 -12.98 14.83 4.38
C PHE A 201 -12.35 16.20 4.17
N GLU A 202 -11.06 16.32 4.47
CA GLU A 202 -10.32 17.58 4.45
C GLU A 202 -8.95 17.40 3.76
N PRO A 203 -8.49 18.38 2.97
CA PRO A 203 -7.15 18.34 2.41
C PRO A 203 -6.12 18.53 3.53
N GLN A 204 -5.15 17.62 3.63
CA GLN A 204 -4.06 17.72 4.59
C GLN A 204 -2.80 17.08 4.01
N ASN A 205 -1.71 17.84 4.02
CA ASN A 205 -0.39 17.32 3.75
C ASN A 205 0.26 16.88 5.07
N LEU A 206 0.77 15.65 5.14
CA LEU A 206 1.45 15.15 6.34
C LEU A 206 2.75 15.90 6.64
N MET A 207 3.44 16.43 5.63
CA MET A 207 4.66 17.23 5.84
C MET A 207 4.39 18.50 6.66
N SER A 208 3.17 19.01 6.58
CA SER A 208 2.75 20.19 7.34
C SER A 208 2.79 19.96 8.86
N LEU A 209 2.81 18.68 9.30
CA LEU A 209 2.95 18.33 10.72
C LEU A 209 4.37 18.59 11.25
N LEU A 210 5.37 18.62 10.36
CA LEU A 210 6.78 18.77 10.69
C LEU A 210 7.27 20.20 10.58
N ASP A 211 6.72 20.98 9.63
CA ASP A 211 7.11 22.37 9.39
C ASP A 211 6.33 23.40 10.24
N GLY A 212 5.40 22.93 11.08
CA GLY A 212 4.61 23.76 11.98
C GLY A 212 3.44 24.49 11.32
N THR A 213 3.14 24.22 10.04
CA THR A 213 2.03 24.86 9.31
C THR A 213 0.70 24.11 9.46
N ALA A 214 0.70 22.92 10.06
CA ALA A 214 -0.52 22.18 10.37
C ALA A 214 -1.48 22.97 11.26
N SER A 215 -2.79 22.77 11.03
CA SER A 215 -3.83 23.35 11.87
C SER A 215 -3.64 22.92 13.34
N LEU A 216 -3.69 23.90 14.24
CA LEU A 216 -3.68 23.68 15.70
C LEU A 216 -4.90 22.86 16.17
N ALA A 217 -5.93 22.71 15.34
CA ALA A 217 -7.10 21.89 15.65
C ALA A 217 -6.82 20.38 15.55
N LEU A 218 -5.72 19.97 14.91
CA LEU A 218 -5.30 18.56 14.79
C LEU A 218 -4.64 18.06 16.08
N THR A 219 -5.42 17.93 17.14
CA THR A 219 -4.99 17.43 18.46
C THR A 219 -6.09 16.60 19.11
N ASP A 220 -5.77 15.95 20.22
CA ASP A 220 -6.69 15.22 21.09
C ASP A 220 -7.44 14.07 20.41
N TYR A 221 -6.77 13.32 19.54
CA TYR A 221 -7.33 12.13 18.88
C TYR A 221 -7.30 10.90 19.79
N ASP A 222 -8.39 10.13 19.80
CA ASP A 222 -8.48 8.83 20.48
C ASP A 222 -7.88 7.71 19.62
N LEU A 223 -7.93 7.87 18.30
CA LEU A 223 -7.38 6.94 17.32
C LEU A 223 -6.88 7.71 16.08
N ILE A 224 -5.66 7.39 15.64
CA ILE A 224 -5.12 7.80 14.34
C ILE A 224 -4.82 6.54 13.53
N LEU A 225 -5.28 6.47 12.28
CA LEU A 225 -4.89 5.49 11.28
C LEU A 225 -3.98 6.21 10.27
N CYS A 226 -2.80 5.66 10.01
CA CYS A 226 -1.90 6.14 8.95
C CYS A 226 -1.30 4.93 8.24
N ARG A 227 -2.09 4.34 7.34
CA ARG A 227 -1.81 3.00 6.78
C ARG A 227 -1.46 3.10 5.30
N ASN A 228 -0.34 2.48 4.90
CA ASN A 228 0.15 2.47 3.51
C ASN A 228 0.45 3.85 2.92
N VAL A 229 0.80 4.80 3.78
CA VAL A 229 1.20 6.16 3.40
C VAL A 229 2.69 6.35 3.65
N LEU A 230 3.20 5.88 4.79
CA LEU A 230 4.59 6.11 5.20
C LEU A 230 5.61 5.40 4.29
N ILE A 231 5.19 4.38 3.55
CA ILE A 231 6.01 3.67 2.54
C ILE A 231 6.55 4.56 1.43
N TYR A 232 5.97 5.75 1.22
CA TYR A 232 6.43 6.71 0.22
C TYR A 232 7.48 7.68 0.78
N PHE A 233 7.78 7.66 2.08
CA PHE A 233 8.66 8.65 2.72
C PHE A 233 10.03 8.05 3.03
N HIS A 234 11.05 8.92 3.14
CA HIS A 234 12.37 8.51 3.61
C HIS A 234 12.30 8.09 5.10
N PRO A 235 13.05 7.07 5.57
CA PRO A 235 12.99 6.59 6.95
C PRO A 235 13.09 7.67 8.03
N ASP A 236 13.94 8.68 7.84
CA ASP A 236 14.08 9.80 8.80
C ASP A 236 12.80 10.64 8.90
N VAL A 237 12.15 10.87 7.76
CA VAL A 237 10.86 11.60 7.68
C VAL A 237 9.75 10.75 8.30
N VAL A 238 9.77 9.43 8.08
CA VAL A 238 8.82 8.50 8.71
C VAL A 238 8.87 8.60 10.23
N GLN A 239 10.06 8.54 10.85
CA GLN A 239 10.19 8.65 12.30
C GLN A 239 9.68 9.99 12.83
N ALA A 240 9.99 11.09 12.16
CA ALA A 240 9.49 12.42 12.52
C ALA A 240 7.96 12.50 12.41
N LEU A 241 7.38 11.97 11.33
CA LEU A 241 5.92 11.93 11.12
C LEU A 241 5.23 11.09 12.18
N VAL A 242 5.71 9.89 12.48
CA VAL A 242 5.11 9.03 13.52
C VAL A 242 5.15 9.72 14.89
N ARG A 243 6.25 10.41 15.23
CA ARG A 243 6.33 11.20 16.45
C ARG A 243 5.32 12.36 16.46
N ALA A 244 5.19 13.07 15.34
CA ALA A 244 4.22 14.15 15.19
C ALA A 244 2.77 13.64 15.28
N LEU A 245 2.45 12.46 14.74
CA LEU A 245 1.14 11.83 14.90
C LEU A 245 0.90 11.43 16.36
N ALA A 246 1.89 10.82 17.03
CA ALA A 246 1.81 10.44 18.43
C ALA A 246 1.52 11.61 19.36
N GLN A 247 2.14 12.78 19.13
CA GLN A 247 1.87 14.02 19.88
C GLN A 247 0.39 14.45 19.85
N ARG A 248 -0.33 14.09 18.80
CA ARG A 248 -1.72 14.50 18.55
C ARG A 248 -2.73 13.49 19.08
N LEU A 249 -2.28 12.33 19.57
CA LEU A 249 -3.12 11.39 20.30
C LEU A 249 -3.33 11.90 21.72
N ARG A 250 -4.46 11.57 22.33
CA ARG A 250 -4.62 11.68 23.78
C ARG A 250 -3.73 10.64 24.49
N PRO A 251 -3.38 10.82 25.78
CA PRO A 251 -2.86 9.73 26.59
C PRO A 251 -3.77 8.50 26.48
N GLY A 252 -3.18 7.32 26.31
CA GLY A 252 -3.91 6.07 26.02
C GLY A 252 -4.50 5.97 24.62
N GLY A 253 -4.34 6.97 23.76
CA GLY A 253 -4.81 6.97 22.38
C GLY A 253 -4.02 6.01 21.49
N TRP A 254 -4.66 5.53 20.42
CA TRP A 254 -4.11 4.49 19.55
C TRP A 254 -3.62 5.03 18.21
N LEU A 255 -2.49 4.51 17.73
CA LEU A 255 -1.97 4.71 16.38
C LEU A 255 -1.90 3.37 15.65
N LEU A 256 -2.61 3.28 14.52
CA LEU A 256 -2.61 2.11 13.67
C LEU A 256 -1.87 2.40 12.36
N LEU A 257 -0.76 1.70 12.15
CA LEU A 257 0.15 1.84 11.02
C LEU A 257 -0.02 0.71 9.99
N GLY A 258 0.57 0.87 8.80
CA GLY A 258 0.55 -0.16 7.76
C GLY A 258 1.38 -1.40 8.13
N HIS A 259 1.15 -2.54 7.46
CA HIS A 259 1.86 -3.80 7.73
C HIS A 259 3.39 -3.75 7.48
N ALA A 260 3.87 -2.75 6.75
CA ALA A 260 5.29 -2.55 6.43
C ALA A 260 6.06 -1.74 7.48
N GLU A 261 5.46 -1.45 8.64
CA GLU A 261 5.90 -0.35 9.51
C GLU A 261 6.21 -0.71 10.99
N PRO A 262 6.63 -1.93 11.41
CA PRO A 262 7.27 -2.08 12.71
C PRO A 262 8.69 -1.51 12.67
N ASN A 263 8.85 -0.25 13.06
CA ASN A 263 10.17 0.35 13.33
C ASN A 263 10.45 0.29 14.84
N PRO A 264 11.52 -0.38 15.31
CA PRO A 264 11.89 -0.40 16.72
C PRO A 264 12.06 0.99 17.34
N ALA A 265 12.41 2.00 16.54
CA ALA A 265 12.57 3.37 16.99
C ALA A 265 11.26 4.01 17.48
N PHE A 266 10.09 3.48 17.09
CA PHE A 266 8.80 3.98 17.59
C PHE A 266 8.58 3.62 19.06
N SER A 267 9.17 2.51 19.52
CA SER A 267 9.09 2.06 20.91
C SER A 267 9.79 3.01 21.90
N GLU A 268 10.54 4.00 21.41
CA GLU A 268 11.11 5.06 22.26
C GLU A 268 10.06 6.03 22.80
N PHE A 269 8.92 6.18 22.13
CA PHE A 269 7.89 7.18 22.49
C PHE A 269 6.45 6.68 22.35
N LEU A 270 6.24 5.44 21.90
CA LEU A 270 4.97 4.75 21.84
C LEU A 270 5.10 3.35 22.45
N GLU A 271 4.04 2.87 23.08
CA GLU A 271 3.94 1.48 23.51
C GLU A 271 3.48 0.62 22.34
N ALA A 272 4.30 -0.35 21.93
CA ALA A 272 3.90 -1.31 20.90
C ALA A 272 3.00 -2.39 21.53
N VAL A 273 1.78 -2.54 21.03
CA VAL A 273 0.81 -3.53 21.49
C VAL A 273 0.59 -4.57 20.40
N SER A 274 0.87 -5.83 20.73
CA SER A 274 0.60 -6.96 19.85
C SER A 274 -0.87 -7.36 19.97
N LEU A 275 -1.56 -7.42 18.84
CA LEU A 275 -2.94 -7.86 18.70
C LEU A 275 -2.97 -9.09 17.78
N PRO A 276 -4.03 -9.91 17.81
CA PRO A 276 -4.17 -11.02 16.87
C PRO A 276 -4.00 -10.53 15.42
N GLY A 277 -3.01 -11.08 14.71
CA GLY A 277 -2.74 -10.78 13.31
C GLY A 277 -2.17 -9.39 12.99
N THR A 278 -1.94 -8.51 13.96
CA THR A 278 -1.38 -7.17 13.72
C THR A 278 -0.67 -6.58 14.94
N ALA A 279 0.16 -5.56 14.74
CA ALA A 279 0.60 -4.66 15.80
C ALA A 279 -0.13 -3.31 15.69
N ALA A 280 -0.27 -2.64 16.82
CA ALA A 280 -0.69 -1.25 16.91
C ALA A 280 0.14 -0.55 17.99
N TYR A 281 0.09 0.77 18.03
CA TYR A 281 0.84 1.57 18.99
C TYR A 281 -0.11 2.35 19.88
N ARG A 282 0.26 2.53 21.15
CA ARG A 282 -0.50 3.29 22.12
C ARG A 282 0.35 4.42 22.70
N ARG A 283 -0.22 5.61 22.84
CA ARG A 283 0.41 6.72 23.55
C ARG A 283 0.42 6.39 25.06
N PRO A 284 1.56 6.50 25.76
CA PRO A 284 1.62 6.29 27.22
C PRO A 284 0.59 7.13 27.99
N GLU A 285 0.01 6.54 29.04
CA GLU A 285 -1.05 7.16 29.88
C GLU A 285 -0.53 8.32 30.74
N ASP A 286 0.75 8.31 31.09
CA ASP A 286 1.41 9.42 31.78
C ASP A 286 1.59 10.66 30.87
N GLY A 287 1.28 10.52 29.58
CA GLY A 287 1.40 11.56 28.56
C GLY A 287 2.85 11.94 28.26
N ALA A 288 3.82 11.33 28.96
CA ALA A 288 5.23 11.63 28.85
C ALA A 288 5.74 11.15 27.51
N MET A 289 6.16 12.09 26.69
CA MET A 289 6.84 11.80 25.45
C MET A 289 8.24 12.35 25.62
N PRO A 290 9.30 11.52 25.59
CA PRO A 290 10.65 12.02 25.75
C PRO A 290 10.89 13.16 24.77
N GLU A 291 11.60 14.22 25.17
CA GLU A 291 12.02 15.24 24.22
C GLU A 291 12.81 14.54 23.10
N ALA A 292 12.57 14.96 21.86
CA ALA A 292 13.44 14.54 20.78
C ALA A 292 14.84 14.99 21.18
N ARG A 293 15.77 14.04 21.39
CA ARG A 293 17.19 14.41 21.47
C ARG A 293 17.44 15.25 20.22
N PRO A 294 17.93 16.49 20.32
CA PRO A 294 18.23 17.27 19.14
C PRO A 294 19.16 16.40 18.30
N GLY A 295 18.64 15.95 17.15
CA GLY A 295 19.45 15.28 16.17
C GLY A 295 20.60 16.23 15.89
N LEU A 296 21.83 15.72 15.89
CA LEU A 296 22.92 16.45 15.27
C LEU A 296 22.40 16.98 13.94
N PRO A 297 22.60 18.28 13.62
CA PRO A 297 22.29 18.75 12.28
C PRO A 297 22.96 17.78 11.31
N PRO A 298 22.29 17.40 10.19
CA PRO A 298 22.94 16.54 9.20
C PRO A 298 24.31 17.16 8.92
N PRO A 299 25.41 16.37 8.98
CA PRO A 299 26.71 16.94 8.68
C PRO A 299 26.59 17.58 7.31
N ALA A 300 26.94 18.87 7.24
CA ALA A 300 27.06 19.53 5.95
C ALA A 300 27.92 18.60 5.09
N LEU A 301 27.36 18.14 3.96
CA LEU A 301 28.07 17.31 3.00
C LEU A 301 29.27 18.10 2.50
N VAL A 302 30.40 17.97 3.18
CA VAL A 302 31.70 18.28 2.61
C VAL A 302 31.96 17.15 1.64
N LEU A 303 31.66 17.40 0.37
CA LEU A 303 31.99 16.47 -0.71
C LEU A 303 33.50 16.18 -0.63
N PRO A 304 33.92 14.90 -0.57
CA PRO A 304 35.32 14.57 -0.71
C PRO A 304 35.80 15.00 -2.11
N PRO A 305 37.08 15.40 -2.26
CA PRO A 305 37.62 15.74 -3.58
C PRO A 305 37.48 14.53 -4.50
N VAL A 306 36.95 14.78 -5.69
CA VAL A 306 36.75 13.79 -6.76
C VAL A 306 38.10 13.17 -7.11
N LEU A 307 38.24 11.85 -6.90
CA LEU A 307 39.32 11.08 -7.49
C LEU A 307 39.00 10.82 -8.98
N PRO A 308 40.01 10.84 -9.88
CA PRO A 308 39.78 10.63 -11.30
C PRO A 308 39.34 9.21 -11.60
N ALA A 309 38.36 9.06 -12.50
CA ALA A 309 37.85 7.78 -12.96
C ALA A 309 38.91 7.01 -13.78
N PRO A 310 39.04 5.67 -13.61
CA PRO A 310 39.73 4.85 -14.58
C PRO A 310 38.87 4.63 -15.83
N ALA A 311 39.55 4.55 -16.96
CA ALA A 311 39.00 4.51 -18.31
C ALA A 311 38.40 3.15 -18.69
N ALA A 312 37.27 3.25 -19.40
CA ALA A 312 36.85 2.53 -20.60
C ALA A 312 36.69 0.98 -20.65
N ASP A 313 35.68 0.63 -21.44
CA ASP A 313 35.50 -0.59 -22.23
C ASP A 313 34.98 -1.85 -21.54
N LEU A 314 33.66 -2.03 -21.64
CA LEU A 314 33.08 -3.18 -22.35
C LEU A 314 31.75 -2.74 -23.00
N ALA A 315 31.76 -2.63 -24.33
CA ALA A 315 30.61 -2.25 -25.14
C ALA A 315 29.59 -3.39 -25.25
N TRP A 316 28.30 -3.06 -25.04
CA TRP A 316 27.17 -3.89 -25.46
C TRP A 316 26.24 -3.05 -26.35
N ALA A 317 26.01 -3.53 -27.57
CA ALA A 317 25.10 -2.96 -28.55
C ALA A 317 23.67 -3.48 -28.33
N PRO A 318 22.62 -2.65 -28.49
CA PRO A 318 21.24 -3.07 -28.25
C PRO A 318 20.65 -3.81 -29.46
N LEU A 319 20.10 -5.00 -29.23
CA LEU A 319 19.11 -5.60 -30.13
C LEU A 319 17.73 -5.01 -29.80
N LEU A 320 17.21 -4.19 -30.71
CA LEU A 320 15.88 -3.61 -30.66
C LEU A 320 14.79 -4.69 -30.88
N PRO A 321 13.68 -4.68 -30.10
CA PRO A 321 12.47 -5.42 -30.45
C PRO A 321 11.68 -4.73 -31.59
N PRO A 322 10.88 -5.46 -32.38
CA PRO A 322 10.17 -4.92 -33.54
C PRO A 322 8.99 -4.01 -33.12
N ARG A 323 8.74 -2.99 -33.94
CA ARG A 323 7.63 -2.04 -33.78
C ARG A 323 6.28 -2.72 -34.00
N ILE A 324 5.38 -2.62 -33.02
CA ILE A 324 3.95 -2.92 -33.20
C ILE A 324 3.29 -1.63 -33.75
N PRO A 325 2.64 -1.66 -34.92
CA PRO A 325 1.97 -0.48 -35.44
C PRO A 325 0.69 -0.16 -34.63
N PRO A 326 0.30 1.13 -34.53
CA PRO A 326 -0.93 1.52 -33.86
C PRO A 326 -2.17 1.08 -34.64
N PRO A 327 -3.32 0.91 -33.97
CA PRO A 327 -4.55 0.49 -34.63
C PRO A 327 -5.05 1.60 -35.57
N SER A 328 -5.31 1.24 -36.83
CA SER A 328 -5.91 2.12 -37.82
C SER A 328 -7.38 2.35 -37.52
N GLN A 329 -7.81 3.61 -37.55
CA GLN A 329 -9.22 3.98 -37.63
C GLN A 329 -9.79 3.48 -38.96
N ALA A 330 -10.94 2.79 -38.92
CA ALA A 330 -11.75 2.47 -40.09
C ALA A 330 -13.20 2.85 -39.80
N ASP A 331 -13.83 3.48 -40.80
CA ASP A 331 -15.23 3.91 -40.83
C ASP A 331 -16.24 2.73 -40.68
N PRO A 332 -17.49 3.01 -40.30
CA PRO A 332 -18.44 2.00 -39.87
C PRO A 332 -19.08 1.31 -41.08
N ALA A 333 -18.81 0.01 -41.24
CA ALA A 333 -19.60 -0.87 -42.09
C ALA A 333 -19.81 -2.22 -41.39
N SER A 334 -21.08 -2.62 -41.42
CA SER A 334 -21.73 -3.77 -40.78
C SER A 334 -21.14 -5.15 -41.09
N ALA A 335 -21.02 -6.03 -40.07
CA ALA A 335 -21.58 -7.41 -39.97
C ALA A 335 -20.79 -8.26 -38.93
N PRO A 336 -21.29 -9.45 -38.52
CA PRO A 336 -22.28 -9.71 -37.49
C PRO A 336 -21.66 -10.24 -36.17
N SER A 337 -22.38 -10.09 -35.07
CA SER A 337 -22.00 -10.58 -33.74
C SER A 337 -21.98 -12.12 -33.67
N ARG A 338 -20.88 -12.68 -33.16
CA ARG A 338 -20.77 -14.09 -32.78
C ARG A 338 -21.23 -14.25 -31.32
N PRO A 339 -22.08 -15.24 -30.98
CA PRO A 339 -22.56 -15.41 -29.62
C PRO A 339 -21.45 -15.94 -28.69
N PRO A 340 -21.52 -15.66 -27.37
CA PRO A 340 -20.54 -16.11 -26.40
C PRO A 340 -20.62 -17.63 -26.19
N ALA A 341 -19.46 -18.26 -25.96
CA ALA A 341 -19.35 -19.68 -25.65
C ALA A 341 -19.80 -19.97 -24.19
N PRO A 342 -20.29 -21.19 -23.90
CA PRO A 342 -20.83 -21.55 -22.58
C PRO A 342 -19.74 -21.80 -21.53
N ASP A 343 -20.07 -21.49 -20.27
CA ASP A 343 -19.22 -21.65 -19.08
C ASP A 343 -18.86 -23.11 -18.78
N LEU A 344 -17.56 -23.44 -18.84
CA LEU A 344 -17.01 -24.64 -18.20
C LEU A 344 -16.75 -24.34 -16.71
N PRO A 345 -16.95 -25.31 -15.79
CA PRO A 345 -16.61 -25.13 -14.39
C PRO A 345 -15.12 -24.83 -14.23
N PRO A 346 -14.73 -23.92 -13.32
CA PRO A 346 -13.32 -23.61 -13.07
C PRO A 346 -12.58 -24.89 -12.64
N GLY A 347 -11.42 -25.17 -13.24
CA GLY A 347 -10.62 -26.33 -12.91
C GLY A 347 -10.21 -26.39 -11.43
N PRO A 348 -9.76 -27.55 -10.91
CA PRO A 348 -9.53 -27.75 -9.47
C PRO A 348 -8.67 -26.68 -8.79
N LEU A 349 -7.59 -26.22 -9.45
CA LEU A 349 -6.76 -25.13 -8.95
C LEU A 349 -7.49 -23.77 -8.93
N ALA A 350 -8.30 -23.47 -9.95
CA ALA A 350 -9.08 -22.24 -9.99
C ALA A 350 -10.13 -22.21 -8.87
N LEU A 351 -10.75 -23.35 -8.54
CA LEU A 351 -11.64 -23.47 -7.38
C LEU A 351 -10.90 -23.21 -6.06
N VAL A 352 -9.70 -23.78 -5.87
CA VAL A 352 -8.86 -23.53 -4.68
C VAL A 352 -8.54 -22.04 -4.54
N ARG A 353 -8.15 -21.39 -5.65
CA ARG A 353 -7.89 -19.95 -5.71
C ARG A 353 -9.12 -19.13 -5.33
N THR A 354 -10.24 -19.37 -6.01
CA THR A 354 -11.48 -18.63 -5.74
C THR A 354 -11.93 -18.76 -4.29
N LEU A 355 -11.81 -19.95 -3.68
CA LEU A 355 -12.14 -20.16 -2.27
C LEU A 355 -11.13 -19.47 -1.32
N ALA A 356 -9.84 -19.49 -1.66
CA ALA A 356 -8.81 -18.77 -0.90
C ALA A 356 -9.00 -17.25 -0.98
N ASP A 357 -9.28 -16.72 -2.17
CA ASP A 357 -9.56 -15.30 -2.44
C ASP A 357 -10.86 -14.85 -1.76
N ALA A 358 -11.85 -15.75 -1.65
CA ALA A 358 -13.09 -15.52 -0.91
C ALA A 358 -12.91 -15.61 0.62
N GLY A 359 -11.73 -16.00 1.12
CA GLY A 359 -11.43 -16.13 2.54
C GLY A 359 -12.00 -17.38 3.22
N ASP A 360 -12.63 -18.28 2.47
CA ASP A 360 -13.11 -19.57 2.98
C ASP A 360 -11.95 -20.57 3.06
N LEU A 361 -11.12 -20.40 4.09
CA LEU A 361 -9.90 -21.20 4.30
C LEU A 361 -10.22 -22.69 4.50
N ASP A 362 -11.37 -23.02 5.08
CA ASP A 362 -11.79 -24.40 5.35
C ASP A 362 -12.21 -25.10 4.07
N ALA A 363 -13.07 -24.48 3.26
CA ALA A 363 -13.46 -25.02 1.96
C ALA A 363 -12.26 -25.04 0.99
N SER A 364 -11.42 -24.00 0.98
CA SER A 364 -10.21 -23.96 0.16
C SER A 364 -9.22 -25.07 0.55
N TRP A 365 -9.04 -25.33 1.86
CA TRP A 365 -8.22 -26.44 2.34
C TRP A 365 -8.75 -27.80 1.88
N GLN A 366 -10.06 -28.04 2.03
CA GLN A 366 -10.68 -29.29 1.57
C GLN A 366 -10.56 -29.47 0.05
N ALA A 367 -10.84 -28.40 -0.71
CA ALA A 367 -10.71 -28.39 -2.16
C ALA A 367 -9.26 -28.63 -2.60
N CYS A 368 -8.29 -28.03 -1.91
CA CYS A 368 -6.87 -28.19 -2.20
C CYS A 368 -6.41 -29.64 -1.95
N ARG A 369 -6.86 -30.25 -0.85
CA ARG A 369 -6.59 -31.66 -0.54
C ARG A 369 -7.21 -32.60 -1.57
N ALA A 370 -8.45 -32.35 -1.99
CA ALA A 370 -9.12 -33.13 -3.02
C ALA A 370 -8.41 -32.99 -4.38
N ALA A 371 -7.99 -31.77 -4.74
CA ALA A 371 -7.25 -31.50 -5.96
C ALA A 371 -5.87 -32.18 -5.96
N LEU A 372 -5.16 -32.21 -4.82
CA LEU A 372 -3.88 -32.91 -4.68
C LEU A 372 -3.99 -34.44 -4.74
N VAL A 373 -5.16 -35.01 -4.43
CA VAL A 373 -5.41 -36.44 -4.66
C VAL A 373 -5.56 -36.73 -6.16
N GLN A 374 -6.18 -35.81 -6.90
CA GLN A 374 -6.40 -35.95 -8.34
C GLN A 374 -5.15 -35.64 -9.16
N ASP A 375 -4.40 -34.60 -8.78
CA ASP A 375 -3.13 -34.19 -9.38
C ASP A 375 -2.08 -33.90 -8.29
N PRO A 376 -1.39 -34.93 -7.79
CA PRO A 376 -0.37 -34.78 -6.75
C PRO A 376 0.91 -34.10 -7.24
N THR A 377 1.03 -33.89 -8.55
CA THR A 377 2.22 -33.39 -9.25
C THR A 377 2.13 -31.92 -9.67
N ASP A 378 1.00 -31.24 -9.46
CA ASP A 378 0.91 -29.80 -9.73
C ASP A 378 1.66 -29.01 -8.64
N PRO A 379 2.75 -28.29 -8.98
CA PRO A 379 3.51 -27.49 -8.03
C PRO A 379 2.68 -26.34 -7.41
N ARG A 380 1.67 -25.82 -8.11
CA ARG A 380 0.81 -24.73 -7.63
C ARG A 380 -0.15 -25.23 -6.56
N LEU A 381 -0.70 -26.43 -6.70
CA LEU A 381 -1.53 -27.04 -5.65
C LEU A 381 -0.73 -27.25 -4.36
N ARG A 382 0.54 -27.69 -4.47
CA ARG A 382 1.46 -27.78 -3.33
C ARG A 382 1.79 -26.42 -2.70
N TYR A 383 1.93 -25.39 -3.53
CA TYR A 383 2.11 -24.02 -3.06
C TYR A 383 0.89 -23.52 -2.27
N TYR A 384 -0.33 -23.72 -2.77
CA TYR A 384 -1.55 -23.36 -2.05
C TYR A 384 -1.76 -24.21 -0.79
N GLU A 385 -1.41 -25.50 -0.78
CA GLU A 385 -1.36 -26.32 0.45
C GLU A 385 -0.45 -25.66 1.49
N GLY A 386 0.70 -25.12 1.08
CA GLY A 386 1.63 -24.40 1.95
C GLY A 386 1.07 -23.09 2.51
N LEU A 387 0.45 -22.27 1.66
CA LEU A 387 -0.18 -21.01 2.07
C LEU A 387 -1.32 -21.25 3.07
N LEU A 388 -2.21 -22.21 2.77
CA LEU A 388 -3.35 -22.55 3.61
C LEU A 388 -2.91 -23.18 4.94
N ALA A 389 -1.90 -24.04 4.93
CA ALA A 389 -1.32 -24.58 6.16
C ALA A 389 -0.73 -23.49 7.05
N ARG A 390 -0.07 -22.48 6.46
CA ARG A 390 0.46 -21.34 7.20
C ARG A 390 -0.65 -20.48 7.80
N ALA A 391 -1.72 -20.21 7.03
CA ALA A 391 -2.89 -19.48 7.51
C ALA A 391 -3.59 -20.21 8.68
N ARG A 392 -3.53 -21.55 8.71
CA ARG A 392 -4.08 -22.40 9.78
C ARG A 392 -3.11 -22.64 10.94
N ALA A 393 -2.02 -21.87 11.02
CA ALA A 393 -0.98 -21.99 12.05
C ALA A 393 -0.31 -23.38 12.13
N ARG A 394 -0.11 -24.04 10.98
CA ARG A 394 0.56 -25.35 10.86
C ARG A 394 1.90 -25.19 10.11
N PRO A 395 2.94 -24.62 10.76
CA PRO A 395 4.18 -24.23 10.08
C PRO A 395 4.98 -25.41 9.51
N GLU A 396 4.91 -26.59 10.14
CA GLU A 396 5.59 -27.80 9.67
C GLU A 396 4.94 -28.37 8.40
N GLU A 397 3.61 -28.35 8.33
CA GLU A 397 2.86 -28.73 7.12
C GLU A 397 3.13 -27.73 6.00
N ALA A 398 3.16 -26.44 6.32
CA ALA A 398 3.47 -25.39 5.36
C ALA A 398 4.87 -25.55 4.75
N GLU A 399 5.89 -25.78 5.58
CA GLU A 399 7.25 -26.04 5.09
C GLU A 399 7.30 -27.27 4.17
N ARG A 400 6.68 -28.38 4.58
CA ARG A 400 6.67 -29.61 3.78
C ARG A 400 6.02 -29.39 2.42
N ALA A 401 4.92 -28.65 2.39
CA ALA A 401 4.18 -28.33 1.17
C ALA A 401 4.98 -27.40 0.24
N PHE A 402 5.62 -26.34 0.76
CA PHE A 402 6.50 -25.48 -0.05
C PHE A 402 7.71 -26.23 -0.60
N ARG A 403 8.35 -27.10 0.20
CA ARG A 403 9.43 -27.97 -0.28
C ARG A 403 8.93 -28.94 -1.35
N GLY A 404 7.70 -29.45 -1.23
CA GLY A 404 7.05 -30.25 -2.25
C GLY A 404 6.83 -29.49 -3.56
N ALA A 405 6.36 -28.24 -3.48
CA ALA A 405 6.24 -27.36 -4.65
C ALA A 405 7.59 -27.14 -5.34
N LEU A 406 8.66 -26.91 -4.55
CA LEU A 406 10.02 -26.70 -5.07
C LEU A 406 10.70 -27.96 -5.60
N TYR A 407 10.29 -29.13 -5.12
CA TYR A 407 10.73 -30.41 -5.68
C TYR A 407 10.18 -30.62 -7.09
N LEU A 408 8.92 -30.25 -7.30
CA LEU A 408 8.21 -30.35 -8.58
C LEU A 408 8.63 -29.24 -9.55
N ASP A 409 8.81 -28.01 -9.06
CA ASP A 409 9.32 -26.87 -9.82
C ASP A 409 10.35 -26.08 -9.01
N LYS A 410 11.63 -26.32 -9.32
CA LYS A 410 12.77 -25.64 -8.68
C LYS A 410 12.82 -24.14 -8.97
N GLY A 411 12.17 -23.68 -10.04
CA GLY A 411 12.09 -22.29 -10.48
C GLY A 411 10.95 -21.49 -9.86
N PHE A 412 10.11 -22.12 -9.02
CA PHE A 412 8.93 -21.48 -8.44
C PHE A 412 9.31 -20.39 -7.44
N VAL A 413 9.38 -19.15 -7.95
CA VAL A 413 9.81 -17.94 -7.23
C VAL A 413 9.04 -17.74 -5.92
N MET A 414 7.70 -17.76 -5.98
CA MET A 414 6.87 -17.50 -4.80
C MET A 414 6.94 -18.62 -3.75
N ALA A 415 7.18 -19.87 -4.16
CA ALA A 415 7.39 -20.97 -3.22
C ALA A 415 8.72 -20.82 -2.44
N HIS A 416 9.80 -20.35 -3.10
CA HIS A 416 11.06 -20.01 -2.41
C HIS A 416 10.87 -18.85 -1.43
N TYR A 417 10.15 -17.81 -1.84
CA TYR A 417 9.87 -16.64 -0.99
C TYR A 417 9.09 -17.04 0.27
N HIS A 418 7.97 -17.73 0.10
CA HIS A 418 7.12 -18.14 1.22
C HIS A 418 7.73 -19.24 2.09
N LEU A 419 8.56 -20.13 1.54
CA LEU A 419 9.39 -21.03 2.34
C LEU A 419 10.35 -20.22 3.23
N GLY A 420 11.02 -19.23 2.66
CA GLY A 420 11.94 -18.36 3.39
C GLY A 420 11.29 -17.65 4.57
N LEU A 421 10.12 -17.04 4.36
CA LEU A 421 9.34 -16.41 5.43
C LEU A 421 8.93 -17.42 6.51
N THR A 422 8.51 -18.63 6.11
CA THR A 422 8.10 -19.70 7.04
C THR A 422 9.28 -20.17 7.91
N LEU A 423 10.46 -20.32 7.31
CA LEU A 423 11.69 -20.71 8.02
C LEU A 423 12.16 -19.62 8.99
N ILE A 424 12.11 -18.34 8.59
CA ILE A 424 12.46 -17.20 9.44
C ILE A 424 11.53 -17.13 10.66
N ALA A 425 10.22 -17.26 10.45
CA ALA A 425 9.23 -17.27 11.52
C ALA A 425 9.44 -18.44 12.50
N ALA A 426 9.94 -19.58 12.02
CA ALA A 426 10.30 -20.74 12.84
C ALA A 426 11.68 -20.63 13.53
N GLY A 427 12.30 -19.43 13.56
CA GLY A 427 13.60 -19.19 14.20
C GLY A 427 14.80 -19.70 13.39
N ARG A 428 14.60 -20.27 12.19
CA ARG A 428 15.66 -20.79 11.32
C ARG A 428 16.12 -19.75 10.32
N GLY A 429 16.62 -18.63 10.85
CA GLY A 429 16.96 -17.43 10.08
C GLY A 429 17.88 -17.70 8.88
N GLU A 430 18.98 -18.43 9.07
CA GLU A 430 19.95 -18.67 7.98
C GLU A 430 19.37 -19.47 6.81
N ALA A 431 18.64 -20.56 7.11
CA ALA A 431 17.97 -21.36 6.09
C ALA A 431 16.88 -20.55 5.38
N GLY A 432 16.16 -19.70 6.12
CA GLY A 432 15.14 -18.82 5.55
C GLY A 432 15.72 -17.73 4.66
N ARG A 433 16.82 -17.08 5.06
CA ARG A 433 17.54 -16.10 4.22
C ARG A 433 18.00 -16.71 2.91
N ARG A 434 18.54 -17.93 2.94
CA ARG A 434 18.93 -18.66 1.72
C ARG A 434 17.75 -18.89 0.77
N ALA A 435 16.59 -19.26 1.31
CA ALA A 435 15.38 -19.46 0.50
C ALA A 435 14.87 -18.14 -0.11
N VAL A 436 14.87 -17.04 0.66
CA VAL A 436 14.53 -15.71 0.12
C VAL A 436 15.54 -15.26 -0.95
N ALA A 437 16.84 -15.48 -0.73
CA ALA A 437 17.88 -15.15 -1.71
C ALA A 437 17.70 -15.92 -3.02
N ASN A 438 17.29 -17.18 -2.95
CA ASN A 438 16.95 -17.96 -4.14
C ASN A 438 15.73 -17.39 -4.88
N ALA A 439 14.70 -16.92 -4.17
CA ALA A 439 13.55 -16.27 -4.79
C ALA A 439 13.98 -15.01 -5.57
N VAL A 440 14.80 -14.15 -4.96
CA VAL A 440 15.32 -12.93 -5.61
C VAL A 440 16.21 -13.27 -6.80
N ARG A 441 17.11 -14.25 -6.66
CA ARG A 441 17.98 -14.69 -7.76
C ARG A 441 17.17 -15.21 -8.96
N LEU A 442 16.11 -15.97 -8.70
CA LEU A 442 15.22 -16.48 -9.75
C LEU A 442 14.40 -15.35 -10.38
N ALA A 443 13.86 -14.44 -9.59
CA ALA A 443 13.14 -13.27 -10.10
C ALA A 443 14.05 -12.36 -10.95
N ALA A 444 15.31 -12.18 -10.56
CA ALA A 444 16.28 -11.38 -11.31
C ALA A 444 16.63 -11.96 -12.70
N SER A 445 16.29 -13.23 -12.96
CA SER A 445 16.40 -13.84 -14.29
C SER A 445 15.22 -13.52 -15.22
N LEU A 446 14.17 -12.85 -14.70
CA LEU A 446 13.00 -12.39 -15.44
C LEU A 446 13.08 -10.88 -15.72
N PRO A 447 12.38 -10.37 -16.74
CA PRO A 447 12.22 -8.93 -16.95
C PRO A 447 11.67 -8.23 -15.69
N ALA A 448 12.11 -7.00 -15.42
CA ALA A 448 11.79 -6.29 -14.18
C ALA A 448 10.27 -6.09 -13.96
N ASP A 449 9.52 -5.89 -15.05
CA ASP A 449 8.07 -5.72 -15.10
C ASP A 449 7.29 -7.04 -15.23
N ALA A 450 7.99 -8.18 -15.35
CA ALA A 450 7.34 -9.47 -15.47
C ALA A 450 6.58 -9.80 -14.18
N ALA A 451 5.27 -9.98 -14.31
CA ALA A 451 4.42 -10.46 -13.23
C ALA A 451 4.86 -11.87 -12.81
N LEU A 452 5.09 -12.05 -11.51
CA LEU A 452 5.45 -13.33 -10.96
C LEU A 452 4.20 -14.23 -10.89
N PRO A 453 4.28 -15.47 -11.41
CA PRO A 453 3.22 -16.45 -11.23
C PRO A 453 2.91 -16.64 -9.74
N GLU A 454 1.62 -16.64 -9.39
CA GLU A 454 1.14 -16.72 -7.99
C GLU A 454 1.66 -15.60 -7.07
N GLY A 455 2.13 -14.49 -7.65
CA GLY A 455 2.56 -13.30 -6.94
C GLY A 455 1.47 -12.25 -6.77
N ASP A 456 0.22 -12.52 -7.17
CA ASP A 456 -0.92 -11.60 -7.02
C ASP A 456 -0.65 -10.17 -7.55
N GLY A 457 0.01 -10.08 -8.71
CA GLY A 457 0.38 -8.81 -9.35
C GLY A 457 1.77 -8.28 -8.97
N LEU A 458 2.51 -8.97 -8.11
CA LEU A 458 3.90 -8.65 -7.79
C LEU A 458 4.79 -8.87 -9.02
N THR A 459 5.56 -7.86 -9.41
CA THR A 459 6.58 -8.01 -10.46
C THR A 459 7.88 -8.59 -9.91
N ALA A 460 8.76 -9.03 -10.81
CA ALA A 460 10.11 -9.46 -10.44
C ALA A 460 10.89 -8.39 -9.67
N ALA A 461 10.72 -7.11 -10.03
CA ALA A 461 11.33 -5.98 -9.31
C ALA A 461 10.68 -5.74 -7.94
N ASP A 462 9.36 -5.85 -7.83
CA ASP A 462 8.63 -5.68 -6.57
C ASP A 462 9.06 -6.73 -5.53
N LEU A 463 9.30 -7.97 -5.97
CA LEU A 463 9.80 -9.03 -5.10
C LEU A 463 11.17 -8.71 -4.52
N ALA A 464 12.09 -8.15 -5.31
CA ALA A 464 13.41 -7.77 -4.82
C ALA A 464 13.32 -6.71 -3.70
N GLY A 465 12.38 -5.77 -3.84
CA GLY A 465 12.04 -4.81 -2.79
C GLY A 465 11.46 -5.48 -1.55
N ALA A 466 10.46 -6.34 -1.71
CA ALA A 466 9.78 -7.05 -0.62
C ALA A 466 10.71 -8.01 0.15
N ALA A 467 11.70 -8.60 -0.53
CA ALA A 467 12.66 -9.53 0.03
C ALA A 467 13.79 -8.86 0.83
N ARG A 468 14.05 -7.56 0.59
CA ARG A 468 15.20 -6.82 1.14
C ARG A 468 15.34 -6.90 2.68
N PRO A 469 14.26 -6.78 3.48
CA PRO A 469 14.34 -6.88 4.95
C PRO A 469 14.81 -8.26 5.43
N PHE A 470 14.67 -9.29 4.58
CA PHE A 470 14.92 -10.68 4.93
C PHE A 470 16.26 -11.20 4.41
N LEU A 471 17.07 -10.41 3.68
CA LEU A 471 18.33 -10.88 3.08
C LEU A 471 19.58 -10.62 3.93
N GLY A 472 19.54 -9.65 4.85
CA GLY A 472 20.73 -9.24 5.63
C GLY A 472 21.76 -8.47 4.78
N GLY A 473 22.61 -7.69 5.44
CA GLY A 473 23.40 -6.59 4.84
C GLY A 473 24.49 -6.95 3.82
N GLU A 474 24.78 -8.22 3.56
CA GLU A 474 25.88 -8.62 2.64
C GLU A 474 25.42 -9.21 1.30
N ALA A 475 24.14 -9.58 1.13
CA ALA A 475 23.64 -10.18 -0.11
C ALA A 475 23.07 -9.15 -1.12
N ALA A 476 23.27 -7.86 -0.87
CA ALA A 476 22.74 -6.75 -1.68
C ALA A 476 23.82 -6.06 -2.54
N ARG A 477 24.88 -6.76 -2.90
CA ARG A 477 25.90 -6.29 -3.85
C ARG A 477 25.78 -6.98 -5.19
#